data_AF-A0A076LFP4-F1
#
_entry.id   AF-A0A076LFP4-F1
#
_cell.length_a   1.000
_cell.length_b   1.000
_cell.length_c   1.000
_cell.angle_alpha   90.00
_cell.angle_beta   90.00
_cell.angle_gamma   90.00
#
_symmetry.space_group_name_H-M   'P 1'
#
loop_
_entity.id
_entity.type
_entity.pdbx_description
1 polymer ?
#
loop_
_entity_poly.entity_id
_entity_poly.type
_entity_poly.pdbx_seq_one_letter_code
_entity_poly.pdbx_strand_id
1 'polypeptide(L)'
;MRKKSLTLLSDGYLFRKENTLYFENAKGKKPLAIEGIYDIYVYGKVSISSQALHYLAQKGIAVHFFNHYGYYDGSFYPRESLHSGYLVVNQVEHYLNKNKRLELAKLFVLGGLKNMERNLSKFKNKTSFDSYIEELNNCNKITEVMNVEGRVRTEYYRLWDDTLPDDFKIVKRTRRPPKNEMNALISFLNSRLYPAIITELYNTQLTPTVSYLHEPFERRFSLALDLSEIFKPIIVDRLVNKLVKQNIIKKEHFRDDLNGVLLNKEGMRIVLENFNKKMDNTVKHPKLKKNVSKRRLIRLEAYKLVKHFVGQQKYEPLVAWF
;
A
#
# COMPACT_ATOMS: atom_id res chain seq x y z
N MET A 1 6.43 15.89 18.06
CA MET A 1 5.13 15.93 17.32
C MET A 1 5.03 14.71 16.42
N ARG A 2 3.87 14.04 16.32
CA ARG A 2 3.71 12.88 15.42
C ARG A 2 3.62 13.36 13.97
N LYS A 3 4.57 12.96 13.12
CA LYS A 3 4.54 13.26 11.68
C LYS A 3 3.31 12.62 11.01
N LYS A 4 2.71 13.30 10.04
CA LYS A 4 1.51 12.87 9.30
C LYS A 4 1.72 12.97 7.79
N SER A 5 0.98 12.17 7.04
CA SER A 5 0.91 12.32 5.58
C SER A 5 0.16 13.59 5.20
N LEU A 6 0.73 14.37 4.30
CA LEU A 6 0.07 15.51 3.68
C LEU A 6 -0.53 15.08 2.34
N THR A 7 -1.82 15.35 2.12
CA THR A 7 -2.48 15.11 0.83
C THR A 7 -2.86 16.45 0.20
N LEU A 8 -2.40 16.68 -1.03
CA LEU A 8 -2.71 17.85 -1.85
C LEU A 8 -3.72 17.46 -2.94
N LEU A 9 -5.00 17.69 -2.67
CA LEU A 9 -6.11 17.45 -3.61
C LEU A 9 -6.40 18.63 -4.55
N SER A 10 -6.02 19.84 -4.12
CA SER A 10 -6.24 21.08 -4.87
C SER A 10 -5.04 21.44 -5.72
N ASP A 11 -5.31 22.10 -6.84
CA ASP A 11 -4.28 22.69 -7.70
C ASP A 11 -3.56 23.82 -6.94
N GLY A 12 -2.28 24.05 -7.24
CA GLY A 12 -1.51 25.09 -6.56
C GLY A 12 0.00 25.03 -6.77
N TYR A 13 0.73 25.75 -5.94
CA TYR A 13 2.18 25.88 -5.98
C TYR A 13 2.80 25.59 -4.61
N LEU A 14 3.71 24.60 -4.56
CA LEU A 14 4.49 24.24 -3.39
C LEU A 14 5.89 24.85 -3.50
N PHE A 15 6.21 25.79 -2.61
CA PHE A 15 7.48 26.50 -2.65
C PHE A 15 8.08 26.71 -1.26
N ARG A 16 9.39 26.95 -1.23
CA ARG A 16 10.11 27.30 -0.01
C ARG A 16 10.29 28.82 0.04
N LYS A 17 10.07 29.41 1.21
CA LYS A 17 10.56 30.75 1.55
C LYS A 17 11.31 30.65 2.87
N GLU A 18 12.61 30.95 2.84
CA GLU A 18 13.52 30.79 3.97
C GLU A 18 13.45 29.35 4.54
N ASN A 19 13.06 29.16 5.80
CA ASN A 19 12.96 27.84 6.43
C ASN A 19 11.54 27.26 6.48
N THR A 20 10.61 27.88 5.76
CA THR A 20 9.20 27.49 5.75
C THR A 20 8.77 27.01 4.38
N LEU A 21 8.08 25.86 4.35
CA LEU A 21 7.42 25.36 3.16
C LEU A 21 6.02 26.00 3.08
N TYR A 22 5.62 26.49 1.90
CA TYR A 22 4.31 27.08 1.66
C TYR A 22 3.58 26.33 0.56
N PHE A 23 2.27 26.22 0.71
CA PHE A 23 1.37 25.82 -0.37
C PHE A 23 0.41 26.97 -0.66
N GLU A 24 0.40 27.41 -1.92
CA GLU A 24 -0.43 28.52 -2.39
C GLU A 24 -1.39 28.02 -3.46
N ASN A 25 -2.67 28.36 -3.30
CA ASN A 25 -3.71 28.07 -4.26
C ASN A 25 -4.72 29.22 -4.30
N ALA A 26 -5.85 29.05 -5.00
CA ALA A 26 -6.91 30.06 -5.08
C ALA A 26 -7.50 30.50 -3.72
N LYS A 27 -7.31 29.71 -2.64
CA LYS A 27 -7.73 30.07 -1.27
C LYS A 27 -6.67 30.90 -0.53
N GLY A 28 -5.54 31.19 -1.16
CA GLY A 28 -4.42 31.93 -0.62
C GLY A 28 -3.23 31.04 -0.25
N LYS A 29 -2.29 31.67 0.46
CA LYS A 29 -1.00 31.08 0.82
C LYS A 29 -1.03 30.54 2.25
N LYS A 30 -0.66 29.27 2.42
CA LYS A 30 -0.63 28.60 3.73
C LYS A 30 0.77 28.07 4.07
N PRO A 31 1.32 28.38 5.26
CA PRO A 31 2.54 27.76 5.73
C PRO A 31 2.31 26.29 6.12
N LEU A 32 3.30 25.45 5.84
CA LEU A 32 3.32 24.03 6.16
C LEU A 32 4.48 23.74 7.12
N ALA A 33 4.14 23.25 8.31
CA ALA A 33 5.12 22.86 9.32
C ALA A 33 5.83 21.56 8.89
N ILE A 34 7.00 21.70 8.26
CA ILE A 34 7.74 20.58 7.65
C ILE A 34 8.08 19.47 8.65
N GLU A 35 8.34 19.82 9.92
CA GLU A 35 8.61 18.87 10.99
C GLU A 35 7.42 17.95 11.31
N GLY A 36 6.21 18.36 10.92
CA GLY A 36 5.00 17.57 11.02
C GLY A 36 4.69 16.70 9.80
N ILE A 37 5.46 16.83 8.71
CA ILE A 37 5.20 16.12 7.46
C ILE A 37 6.03 14.85 7.42
N TYR A 38 5.37 13.74 7.13
CA TYR A 38 5.99 12.43 6.98
C TYR A 38 6.30 12.12 5.51
N ASP A 39 5.30 12.30 4.65
CA ASP A 39 5.29 12.08 3.21
C ASP A 39 4.19 12.97 2.60
N ILE A 40 4.31 13.26 1.29
CA ILE A 40 3.36 14.10 0.56
C ILE A 40 2.72 13.30 -0.58
N TYR A 41 1.42 13.43 -0.77
CA TYR A 41 0.64 12.79 -1.84
C TYR A 41 -0.07 13.86 -2.67
N VAL A 42 0.23 13.91 -3.96
CA VAL A 42 -0.21 14.94 -4.90
C VAL A 42 -1.23 14.36 -5.88
N TYR A 43 -2.48 14.79 -5.78
CA TYR A 43 -3.58 14.44 -6.70
C TYR A 43 -4.04 15.65 -7.54
N GLY A 44 -3.85 16.87 -7.03
CA GLY A 44 -4.10 18.10 -7.77
C GLY A 44 -2.98 18.44 -8.75
N LYS A 45 -3.22 19.43 -9.62
CA LYS A 45 -2.20 20.02 -10.50
C LYS A 45 -1.30 20.93 -9.66
N VAL A 46 -0.24 20.37 -9.10
CA VAL A 46 0.68 21.09 -8.21
C VAL A 46 2.01 21.33 -8.90
N SER A 47 2.40 22.60 -9.02
CA SER A 47 3.78 22.98 -9.36
C SER A 47 4.65 22.94 -8.10
N ILE A 48 5.89 22.46 -8.21
CA ILE A 48 6.81 22.41 -7.07
C ILE A 48 8.12 23.09 -7.45
N SER A 49 8.52 24.10 -6.67
CA SER A 49 9.81 24.79 -6.90
C SER A 49 11.01 23.86 -6.62
N SER A 50 12.13 24.09 -7.29
CA SER A 50 13.38 23.39 -7.02
C SER A 50 13.83 23.52 -5.55
N GLN A 51 13.65 24.70 -4.95
CA GLN A 51 13.97 24.95 -3.54
C GLN A 51 13.08 24.15 -2.57
N ALA A 52 11.80 23.94 -2.91
CA ALA A 52 10.92 23.07 -2.13
C ALA A 52 11.35 21.61 -2.23
N LEU A 53 11.62 21.10 -3.44
CA LEU A 53 12.14 19.74 -3.61
C LEU A 53 13.46 19.53 -2.87
N HIS A 54 14.38 20.49 -2.95
CA HIS A 54 15.63 20.46 -2.20
C HIS A 54 15.39 20.37 -0.68
N TYR A 55 14.45 21.15 -0.14
CA TYR A 55 14.16 21.14 1.30
C TYR A 55 13.48 19.85 1.76
N LEU A 56 12.56 19.31 0.94
CA LEU A 56 11.95 18.01 1.18
C LEU A 56 13.02 16.90 1.15
N ALA A 57 13.98 16.98 0.23
CA ALA A 57 15.12 16.05 0.18
C ALA A 57 15.98 16.11 1.45
N GLN A 58 16.33 17.32 1.89
CA GLN A 58 17.10 17.54 3.14
C GLN A 58 16.39 16.95 4.36
N LYS A 59 15.05 16.96 4.38
CA LYS A 59 14.24 16.41 5.47
C LYS A 59 13.86 14.94 5.28
N GLY A 60 14.28 14.31 4.17
CA GLY A 60 13.96 12.93 3.84
C GLY A 60 12.47 12.67 3.62
N ILE A 61 11.74 13.64 3.06
CA ILE A 61 10.30 13.56 2.82
C ILE A 61 10.06 13.19 1.35
N ALA A 62 9.48 12.01 1.13
CA ALA A 62 9.07 11.56 -0.20
C ALA A 62 7.81 12.29 -0.68
N VAL A 63 7.71 12.50 -1.99
CA VAL A 63 6.52 13.07 -2.65
C VAL A 63 6.02 12.08 -3.69
N HIS A 64 4.76 11.70 -3.60
CA HIS A 64 4.12 10.73 -4.49
C HIS A 64 3.08 11.42 -5.36
N PHE A 65 3.11 11.13 -6.65
CA PHE A 65 2.24 11.75 -7.65
C PHE A 65 1.24 10.75 -8.19
N PHE A 66 0.04 11.25 -8.46
CA PHE A 66 -1.07 10.48 -9.02
C PHE A 66 -1.64 11.22 -10.21
N ASN A 67 -2.08 10.48 -11.22
CA ASN A 67 -2.78 11.07 -12.36
C ASN A 67 -4.22 11.49 -11.99
N HIS A 68 -4.90 12.07 -12.97
CA HIS A 68 -6.29 12.52 -12.87
C HIS A 68 -7.27 11.44 -12.38
N TYR A 69 -6.95 10.17 -12.64
CA TYR A 69 -7.77 9.02 -12.27
C TYR A 69 -7.47 8.49 -10.85
N GLY A 70 -6.49 9.09 -10.16
CA GLY A 70 -6.06 8.67 -8.83
C GLY A 70 -5.15 7.44 -8.84
N TYR A 71 -4.61 7.05 -10.01
CA TYR A 71 -3.57 6.02 -10.07
C TYR A 71 -2.20 6.62 -9.78
N TYR A 72 -1.37 5.84 -9.10
CA TYR A 72 0.02 6.20 -8.84
C TYR A 72 0.82 6.32 -10.13
N ASP A 73 1.45 7.48 -10.35
CA ASP A 73 2.32 7.77 -11.50
C ASP A 73 3.80 7.61 -11.16
N GLY A 74 4.21 8.06 -9.97
CA GLY A 74 5.61 8.09 -9.61
C GLY A 74 5.89 8.74 -8.26
N SER A 75 7.15 8.73 -7.87
CA SER A 75 7.61 9.37 -6.64
C SER A 75 8.87 10.17 -6.88
N PHE A 76 8.92 11.37 -6.32
CA PHE A 76 10.19 11.94 -5.90
C PHE A 76 10.65 11.20 -4.65
N TYR A 77 11.75 10.48 -4.79
CA TYR A 77 12.37 9.68 -3.73
C TYR A 77 13.68 10.38 -3.32
N PRO A 78 13.75 10.97 -2.12
CA PRO A 78 14.97 11.61 -1.63
C PRO A 78 16.17 10.66 -1.65
N ARG A 79 17.38 11.21 -1.64
CA ARG A 79 18.59 10.40 -1.46
C ARG A 79 18.45 9.58 -0.19
N GLU A 80 18.59 8.27 -0.32
CA GLU A 80 18.58 7.36 0.83
C GLU A 80 19.65 7.77 1.84
N SER A 81 19.34 7.53 3.12
CA SER A 81 20.25 7.85 4.25
C SER A 81 20.63 6.62 5.06
N LEU A 82 19.85 5.54 4.95
CA LEU A 82 20.02 4.30 5.70
C LEU A 82 20.64 3.21 4.82
N HIS A 83 21.77 3.50 4.18
CA HIS A 83 22.42 2.53 3.31
C HIS A 83 23.02 1.36 4.11
N SER A 84 22.94 0.15 3.56
CA SER A 84 23.64 -1.03 4.06
C SER A 84 24.04 -1.92 2.90
N GLY A 85 25.28 -1.79 2.42
CA GLY A 85 25.80 -2.62 1.33
C GLY A 85 25.69 -4.12 1.63
N TYR A 86 25.94 -4.50 2.89
CA TYR A 86 25.76 -5.87 3.37
C TYR A 86 24.34 -6.39 3.17
N LEU A 87 23.32 -5.60 3.49
CA LEU A 87 21.93 -6.00 3.33
C LEU A 87 21.53 -6.12 1.85
N VAL A 88 22.02 -5.21 0.99
CA VAL A 88 21.79 -5.28 -0.46
C VAL A 88 22.33 -6.59 -1.03
N VAL A 89 23.57 -6.96 -0.68
CA VAL A 89 24.18 -8.22 -1.12
C VAL A 89 23.35 -9.41 -0.67
N ASN A 90 22.92 -9.45 0.59
CA ASN A 90 22.08 -10.54 1.09
C ASN A 90 20.71 -10.60 0.41
N GLN A 91 20.07 -9.46 0.13
CA GLN A 91 18.81 -9.42 -0.61
C GLN A 91 18.94 -10.04 -2.00
N VAL A 92 20.02 -9.68 -2.72
CA VAL A 92 20.33 -10.20 -4.05
C VAL A 92 20.69 -11.68 -3.99
N GLU A 93 21.46 -12.12 -3.00
CA GLU A 93 21.79 -13.54 -2.81
C GLU A 93 20.53 -14.39 -2.63
N HIS A 94 19.55 -13.93 -1.83
CA HIS A 94 18.28 -14.62 -1.64
C HIS A 94 17.45 -14.65 -2.94
N TYR A 95 17.57 -13.64 -3.79
CA TYR A 95 16.89 -13.60 -5.08
C TYR A 95 17.52 -14.57 -6.10
N LEU A 96 18.85 -14.59 -6.18
CA LEU A 96 19.60 -15.45 -7.11
C LEU A 96 19.50 -16.93 -6.73
N ASN A 97 19.38 -17.24 -5.43
CA ASN A 97 19.13 -18.61 -4.97
C ASN A 97 17.65 -18.99 -5.18
N LYS A 98 17.38 -19.90 -6.13
CA LYS A 98 16.02 -20.33 -6.48
C LYS A 98 15.19 -20.80 -5.30
N ASN A 99 15.78 -21.55 -4.36
CA ASN A 99 15.07 -22.10 -3.20
C ASN A 99 14.72 -20.99 -2.20
N LYS A 100 15.67 -20.10 -1.88
CA LYS A 100 15.43 -18.94 -0.99
C LYS A 100 14.37 -18.00 -1.58
N ARG A 101 14.45 -17.71 -2.88
CA ARG A 101 13.47 -16.88 -3.58
C ARG A 101 12.07 -17.50 -3.53
N LEU A 102 11.96 -18.80 -3.83
CA LEU A 102 10.70 -19.53 -3.82
C LEU A 102 10.08 -19.57 -2.42
N GLU A 103 10.89 -19.79 -1.38
CA GLU A 103 10.44 -19.74 0.03
C GLU A 103 9.81 -18.39 0.35
N LEU A 104 10.50 -17.28 0.07
CA LEU A 104 9.99 -15.93 0.31
C LEU A 104 8.72 -15.62 -0.50
N ALA A 105 8.69 -16.00 -1.77
CA ALA A 105 7.51 -15.83 -2.63
C ALA A 105 6.27 -16.53 -2.04
N LYS A 106 6.43 -17.79 -1.60
CA LYS A 106 5.37 -18.55 -0.92
C LYS A 106 4.93 -17.86 0.37
N LEU A 107 5.86 -17.34 1.17
CA LEU A 107 5.53 -16.67 2.43
C LEU A 107 4.72 -15.37 2.23
N PHE A 108 4.97 -14.59 1.17
CA PHE A 108 4.14 -13.44 0.85
C PHE A 108 2.70 -13.83 0.49
N VAL A 109 2.53 -14.85 -0.36
CA VAL A 109 1.20 -15.36 -0.76
C VAL A 109 0.47 -15.97 0.44
N LEU A 110 1.15 -16.76 1.27
CA LEU A 110 0.61 -17.33 2.50
C LEU A 110 0.11 -16.25 3.46
N GLY A 111 0.88 -15.17 3.61
CA GLY A 111 0.46 -14.01 4.39
C GLY A 111 -0.82 -13.36 3.85
N GLY A 112 -0.89 -13.13 2.54
CA GLY A 112 -2.09 -12.62 1.88
C GLY A 112 -3.31 -13.51 2.10
N LEU A 113 -3.16 -14.81 1.84
CA LEU A 113 -4.18 -15.85 2.00
C LEU A 113 -4.76 -15.87 3.42
N LYS A 114 -3.91 -16.00 4.45
CA LYS A 114 -4.37 -16.04 5.85
C LYS A 114 -5.08 -14.76 6.29
N ASN A 115 -4.69 -13.60 5.75
CA ASN A 115 -5.39 -12.35 6.05
C ASN A 115 -6.72 -12.22 5.28
N MET A 116 -6.83 -12.79 4.08
CA MET A 116 -8.08 -12.90 3.34
C MET A 116 -9.09 -13.81 4.04
N GLU A 117 -8.68 -15.00 4.50
CA GLU A 117 -9.54 -15.89 5.30
C GLU A 117 -10.05 -15.19 6.56
N ARG A 118 -9.17 -14.49 7.28
CA ARG A 118 -9.57 -13.69 8.45
C ARG A 118 -10.56 -12.60 8.11
N ASN A 119 -10.47 -12.00 6.93
CA ASN A 119 -11.45 -11.03 6.47
C ASN A 119 -12.79 -11.70 6.19
N LEU A 120 -12.81 -12.81 5.43
CA LEU A 120 -14.03 -13.57 5.16
C LEU A 120 -14.72 -13.98 6.47
N SER A 121 -13.96 -14.52 7.44
CA SER A 121 -14.48 -14.87 8.76
C SER A 121 -15.16 -13.67 9.45
N LYS A 122 -14.54 -12.48 9.39
CA LYS A 122 -15.13 -11.23 9.90
C LYS A 122 -16.32 -10.74 9.09
N PHE A 123 -16.39 -11.09 7.81
CA PHE A 123 -17.51 -10.80 6.92
C PHE A 123 -18.59 -11.90 7.00
N LYS A 124 -18.51 -12.79 8.00
CA LYS A 124 -19.45 -13.89 8.26
C LYS A 124 -19.45 -14.99 7.19
N ASN A 125 -18.34 -15.13 6.46
CA ASN A 125 -18.08 -16.24 5.55
C ASN A 125 -16.95 -17.12 6.11
N LYS A 126 -17.23 -18.39 6.42
CA LYS A 126 -16.27 -19.30 7.07
C LYS A 126 -15.45 -20.17 6.10
N THR A 127 -15.31 -19.75 4.84
CA THR A 127 -14.45 -20.47 3.90
C THR A 127 -13.00 -20.53 4.37
N SER A 128 -12.42 -21.72 4.26
CA SER A 128 -10.99 -21.97 4.40
C SER A 128 -10.34 -22.09 3.03
N PHE A 129 -9.09 -21.66 2.92
CA PHE A 129 -8.23 -21.79 1.75
C PHE A 129 -7.12 -22.83 2.00
N ASP A 130 -7.33 -23.79 2.91
CA ASP A 130 -6.37 -24.87 3.22
C ASP A 130 -5.89 -25.62 1.98
N SER A 131 -6.78 -25.92 1.02
CA SER A 131 -6.41 -26.58 -0.24
C SER A 131 -5.42 -25.75 -1.08
N TYR A 132 -5.58 -24.42 -1.10
CA TYR A 132 -4.63 -23.52 -1.75
C TYR A 132 -3.32 -23.41 -0.97
N ILE A 133 -3.33 -23.53 0.36
CA ILE A 133 -2.12 -23.57 1.18
C ILE A 133 -1.32 -24.84 0.87
N GLU A 134 -1.99 -25.99 0.77
CA GLU A 134 -1.36 -27.26 0.38
C GLU A 134 -0.76 -27.17 -1.03
N GLU A 135 -1.50 -26.63 -2.00
CA GLU A 135 -1.00 -26.41 -3.36
C GLU A 135 0.20 -25.45 -3.37
N LEU A 136 0.13 -24.34 -2.63
CA LEU A 136 1.21 -23.37 -2.50
C LEU A 136 2.49 -24.00 -1.95
N ASN A 137 2.37 -24.90 -0.98
CA ASN A 137 3.51 -25.63 -0.42
C ASN A 137 4.18 -26.53 -1.46
N ASN A 138 3.40 -27.11 -2.38
CA ASN A 138 3.87 -28.00 -3.44
C ASN A 138 4.37 -27.28 -4.71
N CYS A 139 4.18 -25.96 -4.84
CA CYS A 139 4.73 -25.21 -5.98
C CYS A 139 6.26 -25.28 -6.04
N ASN A 140 6.82 -25.46 -7.22
CA ASN A 140 8.27 -25.52 -7.48
C ASN A 140 8.77 -24.32 -8.31
N LYS A 141 7.86 -23.48 -8.81
CA LYS A 141 8.17 -22.30 -9.63
C LYS A 141 7.41 -21.07 -9.14
N ILE A 142 8.00 -19.89 -9.35
CA ILE A 142 7.38 -18.60 -9.01
C ILE A 142 6.07 -18.40 -9.78
N THR A 143 6.00 -18.84 -11.04
CA THR A 143 4.78 -18.75 -11.86
C THR A 143 3.63 -19.56 -11.27
N GLU A 144 3.90 -20.73 -10.68
CA GLU A 144 2.89 -21.55 -10.00
C GLU A 144 2.39 -20.83 -8.74
N VAL A 145 3.30 -20.25 -7.95
CA VAL A 145 2.96 -19.44 -6.77
C VAL A 145 2.08 -18.23 -7.15
N MET A 146 2.39 -17.53 -8.24
CA MET A 146 1.58 -16.43 -8.76
C MET A 146 0.21 -16.90 -9.27
N ASN A 147 0.12 -18.07 -9.89
CA ASN A 147 -1.15 -18.65 -10.32
C ASN A 147 -2.06 -18.98 -9.12
N VAL A 148 -1.49 -19.50 -8.03
CA VAL A 148 -2.22 -19.71 -6.76
C VAL A 148 -2.71 -18.37 -6.20
N GLU A 149 -1.85 -17.34 -6.11
CA GLU A 149 -2.25 -15.99 -5.66
C GLU A 149 -3.44 -15.45 -6.46
N GLY A 150 -3.37 -15.54 -7.79
CA GLY A 150 -4.42 -15.04 -8.69
C GLY A 150 -5.77 -15.75 -8.50
N ARG A 151 -5.75 -17.08 -8.35
CA ARG A 151 -6.97 -17.88 -8.09
C ARG A 151 -7.56 -17.57 -6.72
N VAL A 152 -6.74 -17.58 -5.66
CA VAL A 152 -7.18 -17.23 -4.30
C VAL A 152 -7.78 -15.82 -4.28
N ARG A 153 -7.14 -14.85 -4.95
CA ARG A 153 -7.65 -13.47 -5.01
C ARG A 153 -9.01 -13.38 -5.71
N THR A 154 -9.19 -14.14 -6.78
CA THR A 154 -10.44 -14.20 -7.55
C THR A 154 -11.55 -14.82 -6.71
N GLU A 155 -11.28 -15.94 -6.06
CA GLU A 155 -12.25 -16.60 -5.19
C GLU A 155 -12.60 -15.75 -3.96
N TYR A 156 -11.61 -15.13 -3.32
CA TYR A 156 -11.82 -14.20 -2.23
C TYR A 156 -12.76 -13.05 -2.60
N TYR A 157 -12.57 -12.43 -3.77
CA TYR A 157 -13.47 -11.36 -4.22
C TYR A 157 -14.89 -11.88 -4.49
N ARG A 158 -15.02 -13.07 -5.09
CA ARG A 158 -16.32 -13.70 -5.29
C ARG A 158 -17.04 -13.96 -3.97
N LEU A 159 -16.34 -14.50 -2.97
CA LEU A 159 -16.90 -14.77 -1.64
C LEU A 159 -17.23 -13.49 -0.87
N TRP A 160 -16.48 -12.41 -1.11
CA TRP A 160 -16.76 -11.11 -0.50
C TRP A 160 -18.02 -10.47 -1.10
N ASP A 161 -18.28 -10.65 -2.40
CA ASP A 161 -19.48 -10.14 -3.09
C ASP A 161 -20.79 -10.63 -2.47
N ASP A 162 -20.82 -11.87 -1.97
CA ASP A 162 -21.99 -12.45 -1.28
C ASP A 162 -22.39 -11.61 -0.05
N THR A 163 -21.46 -10.81 0.46
CA THR A 163 -21.68 -9.96 1.62
C THR A 163 -21.91 -8.50 1.24
N LEU A 164 -21.72 -8.08 -0.01
CA LEU A 164 -21.79 -6.67 -0.41
C LEU A 164 -23.20 -6.30 -0.91
N PRO A 165 -23.62 -5.02 -0.76
CA PRO A 165 -24.86 -4.56 -1.40
C PRO A 165 -24.69 -4.62 -2.93
N ASP A 166 -25.80 -4.81 -3.66
CA ASP A 166 -25.78 -5.03 -5.12
C ASP A 166 -25.02 -3.94 -5.88
N ASP A 167 -25.22 -2.69 -5.48
CA ASP A 167 -24.57 -1.50 -6.03
C ASP A 167 -23.04 -1.44 -5.86
N PHE A 168 -22.47 -2.32 -5.03
CA PHE A 168 -21.04 -2.37 -4.76
C PHE A 168 -20.45 -3.78 -4.91
N LYS A 169 -21.09 -4.66 -5.70
CA LYS A 169 -20.50 -5.94 -6.05
C LYS A 169 -19.28 -5.76 -6.96
N ILE A 170 -18.27 -6.59 -6.77
CA ILE A 170 -17.04 -6.62 -7.55
C ILE A 170 -17.31 -7.28 -8.91
N VAL A 171 -18.00 -8.43 -8.92
CA VAL A 171 -18.32 -9.34 -10.03
C VAL A 171 -17.08 -9.89 -10.73
N LYS A 172 -16.26 -8.98 -11.27
CA LYS A 172 -14.96 -9.27 -11.88
C LYS A 172 -14.01 -8.13 -11.56
N ARG A 173 -12.77 -8.45 -11.17
CA ARG A 173 -11.75 -7.42 -10.90
C ARG A 173 -11.33 -6.74 -12.21
N THR A 174 -11.63 -5.45 -12.35
CA THR A 174 -11.27 -4.59 -13.49
C THR A 174 -10.42 -3.41 -13.01
N ARG A 175 -9.19 -3.25 -13.52
CA ARG A 175 -8.19 -2.35 -12.92
C ARG A 175 -8.00 -1.04 -13.68
N ARG A 176 -7.74 -1.11 -14.99
CA ARG A 176 -7.38 0.04 -15.84
C ARG A 176 -8.08 -0.08 -17.19
N PRO A 177 -9.25 0.56 -17.36
CA PRO A 177 -10.04 1.29 -16.35
C PRO A 177 -10.90 0.35 -15.47
N PRO A 178 -11.38 0.82 -14.30
CA PRO A 178 -12.32 0.09 -13.45
C PRO A 178 -13.73 0.17 -14.08
N LYS A 179 -14.52 -0.89 -14.00
CA LYS A 179 -15.84 -0.96 -14.66
C LYS A 179 -17.03 -0.78 -13.72
N ASN A 180 -16.79 -0.64 -12.42
CA ASN A 180 -17.80 -0.33 -11.42
C ASN A 180 -17.17 0.40 -10.21
N GLU A 181 -18.02 0.91 -9.34
CA GLU A 181 -17.71 1.69 -8.14
C GLU A 181 -16.76 0.94 -7.20
N MET A 182 -17.03 -0.34 -6.98
CA MET A 182 -16.23 -1.18 -6.08
C MET A 182 -14.81 -1.38 -6.64
N ASN A 183 -14.69 -1.64 -7.95
CA ASN A 183 -13.40 -1.73 -8.62
C ASN A 183 -12.65 -0.40 -8.62
N ALA A 184 -13.34 0.73 -8.78
CA ALA A 184 -12.74 2.06 -8.69
C ALA A 184 -12.18 2.31 -7.29
N LEU A 185 -12.97 2.02 -6.25
CA LEU A 185 -12.59 2.19 -4.85
C LEU A 185 -11.40 1.31 -4.45
N ILE A 186 -11.44 0.01 -4.79
CA ILE A 186 -10.32 -0.92 -4.54
C ILE A 186 -9.06 -0.46 -5.29
N SER A 187 -9.19 -0.04 -6.55
CA SER A 187 -8.03 0.41 -7.36
C SER A 187 -7.40 1.68 -6.79
N PHE A 188 -8.22 2.63 -6.37
CA PHE A 188 -7.77 3.88 -5.77
C PHE A 188 -7.02 3.63 -4.45
N LEU A 189 -7.59 2.81 -3.57
CA LEU A 189 -6.97 2.49 -2.28
C LEU A 189 -5.70 1.64 -2.42
N ASN A 190 -5.65 0.72 -3.38
CA ASN A 190 -4.42 0.00 -3.71
C ASN A 190 -3.34 0.95 -4.24
N SER A 191 -3.73 1.90 -5.10
CA SER A 191 -2.83 2.94 -5.61
C SER A 191 -2.30 3.82 -4.48
N ARG A 192 -3.09 4.07 -3.44
CA ARG A 192 -2.67 4.80 -2.23
C ARG A 192 -1.77 3.99 -1.29
N LEU A 193 -2.01 2.68 -1.17
CA LEU A 193 -1.24 1.78 -0.31
C LEU A 193 0.18 1.56 -0.81
N TYR A 194 0.36 1.39 -2.12
CA TYR A 194 1.67 1.14 -2.73
C TYR A 194 2.75 2.18 -2.35
N PRO A 195 2.55 3.50 -2.57
CA PRO A 195 3.50 4.51 -2.12
C PRO A 195 3.59 4.64 -0.60
N ALA A 196 2.56 4.27 0.16
CA ALA A 196 2.69 4.20 1.62
C ALA A 196 3.67 3.10 2.07
N ILE A 197 3.72 1.97 1.36
CA ILE A 197 4.72 0.92 1.59
C ILE A 197 6.11 1.40 1.15
N ILE A 198 6.21 2.08 0.00
CA ILE A 198 7.48 2.68 -0.48
C ILE A 198 8.05 3.63 0.58
N THR A 199 7.24 4.51 1.18
CA THR A 199 7.70 5.39 2.27
C THR A 199 8.22 4.58 3.46
N GLU A 200 7.57 3.49 3.84
CA GLU A 200 8.07 2.68 4.96
C GLU A 200 9.36 1.93 4.61
N LEU A 201 9.54 1.49 3.36
CA LEU A 201 10.79 0.91 2.88
C LEU A 201 11.94 1.93 2.91
N TYR A 202 11.70 3.18 2.52
CA TYR A 202 12.68 4.29 2.63
C TYR A 202 13.19 4.49 4.06
N ASN A 203 12.38 4.17 5.06
CA ASN A 203 12.73 4.25 6.47
C ASN A 203 13.41 2.97 7.01
N THR A 204 13.96 2.15 6.10
CA THR A 204 14.72 0.93 6.39
C THR A 204 15.97 0.89 5.53
N GLN A 205 16.78 -0.15 5.71
CA GLN A 205 17.98 -0.38 4.92
C GLN A 205 17.72 -1.25 3.68
N LEU A 206 16.48 -1.71 3.48
CA LEU A 206 16.13 -2.59 2.37
C LEU A 206 16.15 -1.83 1.05
N THR A 207 16.74 -2.44 0.03
CA THR A 207 16.62 -1.98 -1.36
C THR A 207 15.22 -2.30 -1.89
N PRO A 208 14.39 -1.29 -2.22
CA PRO A 208 12.99 -1.50 -2.58
C PRO A 208 12.76 -2.09 -3.98
N THR A 209 13.81 -2.19 -4.81
CA THR A 209 13.76 -2.75 -6.17
C THR A 209 13.95 -4.27 -6.20
N VAL A 210 14.51 -4.89 -5.15
CA VAL A 210 14.72 -6.34 -5.07
C VAL A 210 13.51 -7.01 -4.40
N SER A 211 12.81 -7.87 -5.15
CA SER A 211 11.61 -8.62 -4.75
C SER A 211 11.79 -10.11 -4.98
N TYR A 212 10.82 -10.92 -4.55
CA TYR A 212 10.90 -12.38 -4.56
C TYR A 212 9.69 -13.02 -5.23
N LEU A 213 8.48 -12.51 -4.97
CA LEU A 213 7.26 -12.95 -5.65
C LEU A 213 7.16 -12.30 -7.03
N HIS A 214 7.19 -10.97 -7.11
CA HIS A 214 7.22 -10.26 -8.38
C HIS A 214 8.64 -10.25 -8.95
N GLU A 215 8.78 -10.28 -10.27
CA GLU A 215 10.09 -10.08 -10.89
C GLU A 215 10.65 -8.69 -10.54
N PRO A 216 11.91 -8.58 -10.07
CA PRO A 216 12.65 -7.33 -10.09
C PRO A 216 12.69 -6.83 -11.53
N PHE A 217 12.14 -5.64 -11.77
CA PHE A 217 12.13 -5.04 -13.10
C PHE A 217 12.58 -3.60 -13.00
N GLU A 218 13.13 -3.08 -14.09
CA GLU A 218 13.57 -1.69 -14.15
C GLU A 218 12.41 -0.74 -13.84
N ARG A 219 12.74 0.37 -13.14
CA ARG A 219 11.84 1.51 -12.92
C ARG A 219 10.60 1.24 -12.04
N ARG A 220 10.60 0.18 -11.21
CA ARG A 220 9.55 -0.04 -10.19
C ARG A 220 10.10 -0.52 -8.84
N PHE A 221 9.38 -0.20 -7.77
CA PHE A 221 9.68 -0.67 -6.41
C PHE A 221 9.02 -2.03 -6.15
N SER A 222 9.56 -3.09 -6.77
CA SER A 222 8.93 -4.42 -6.75
C SER A 222 8.73 -4.98 -5.34
N LEU A 223 9.60 -4.67 -4.36
CA LEU A 223 9.44 -5.17 -2.99
C LEU A 223 8.16 -4.63 -2.33
N ALA A 224 7.74 -3.42 -2.70
CA ALA A 224 6.49 -2.85 -2.23
C ALA A 224 5.27 -3.60 -2.78
N LEU A 225 5.38 -4.24 -3.96
CA LEU A 225 4.33 -5.11 -4.50
C LEU A 225 4.23 -6.40 -3.69
N ASP A 226 5.35 -7.04 -3.35
CA ASP A 226 5.38 -8.24 -2.52
C ASP A 226 4.75 -7.99 -1.13
N LEU A 227 5.17 -6.93 -0.45
CA LEU A 227 4.58 -6.52 0.83
C LEU A 227 3.10 -6.15 0.70
N SER A 228 2.68 -5.62 -0.46
CA SER A 228 1.28 -5.26 -0.68
C SER A 228 0.36 -6.47 -0.60
N GLU A 229 0.82 -7.68 -0.94
CA GLU A 229 -0.02 -8.88 -0.86
C GLU A 229 -0.55 -9.15 0.55
N ILE A 230 0.29 -8.87 1.56
CA ILE A 230 -0.05 -8.99 2.97
C ILE A 230 -0.96 -7.83 3.41
N PHE A 231 -0.65 -6.60 2.99
CA PHE A 231 -1.31 -5.41 3.52
C PHE A 231 -2.61 -5.02 2.80
N LYS A 232 -2.85 -5.50 1.57
CA LYS A 232 -4.11 -5.30 0.83
C LYS A 232 -5.32 -5.79 1.65
N PRO A 233 -5.39 -7.05 2.13
CA PRO A 233 -6.48 -7.49 2.99
C PRO A 233 -6.58 -6.72 4.32
N ILE A 234 -5.44 -6.41 4.94
CA ILE A 234 -5.40 -5.80 6.28
C ILE A 234 -5.89 -4.35 6.27
N ILE A 235 -5.52 -3.60 5.24
CA ILE A 235 -5.72 -2.15 5.16
C ILE A 235 -6.82 -1.82 4.17
N VAL A 236 -6.64 -2.21 2.90
CA VAL A 236 -7.51 -1.80 1.79
C VAL A 236 -8.86 -2.49 1.91
N ASP A 237 -8.92 -3.82 1.88
CA ASP A 237 -10.19 -4.54 1.80
C ASP A 237 -11.07 -4.28 3.03
N ARG A 238 -10.47 -4.29 4.23
CA ARG A 238 -11.18 -3.91 5.47
C ARG A 238 -11.69 -2.47 5.45
N LEU A 239 -10.96 -1.54 4.85
CA LEU A 239 -11.39 -0.15 4.74
C LEU A 239 -12.53 -0.01 3.73
N VAL A 240 -12.38 -0.61 2.55
CA VAL A 240 -13.42 -0.66 1.52
C VAL A 240 -14.72 -1.23 2.11
N ASN A 241 -14.63 -2.39 2.77
CA ASN A 241 -15.78 -3.02 3.40
C ASN A 241 -16.47 -2.08 4.40
N LYS A 242 -15.68 -1.40 5.24
CA LYS A 242 -16.21 -0.41 6.20
C LYS A 242 -16.92 0.74 5.47
N LEU A 243 -16.28 1.34 4.47
CA LEU A 243 -16.81 2.51 3.77
C LEU A 243 -18.14 2.20 3.08
N VAL A 244 -18.25 1.04 2.45
CA VAL A 244 -19.47 0.58 1.78
C VAL A 244 -20.54 0.19 2.82
N LYS A 245 -20.21 -0.68 3.78
CA LYS A 245 -21.19 -1.19 4.76
C LYS A 245 -21.74 -0.13 5.70
N GLN A 246 -21.01 0.95 5.93
CA GLN A 246 -21.45 2.07 6.75
C GLN A 246 -22.02 3.23 5.92
N ASN A 247 -22.27 3.03 4.61
CA ASN A 247 -22.78 4.04 3.69
C ASN A 247 -21.99 5.37 3.71
N ILE A 248 -20.69 5.29 4.04
CA ILE A 248 -19.77 6.45 4.02
C ILE A 248 -19.44 6.81 2.57
N ILE A 249 -19.31 5.80 1.71
CA ILE A 249 -19.23 5.96 0.26
C ILE A 249 -20.56 5.52 -0.36
N LYS A 250 -20.96 6.16 -1.45
CA LYS A 250 -22.26 6.04 -2.12
C LYS A 250 -22.06 6.28 -3.61
N LYS A 251 -23.04 5.94 -4.45
CA LYS A 251 -22.99 6.16 -5.91
C LYS A 251 -22.64 7.60 -6.30
N GLU A 252 -23.18 8.59 -5.58
CA GLU A 252 -22.90 10.03 -5.81
C GLU A 252 -21.42 10.43 -5.64
N HIS A 253 -20.59 9.58 -5.01
CA HIS A 253 -19.16 9.80 -4.85
C HIS A 253 -18.34 9.27 -6.03
N PHE A 254 -19.01 8.69 -7.02
CA PHE A 254 -18.43 8.20 -8.25
C PHE A 254 -18.91 9.04 -9.43
N ARG A 255 -18.23 8.86 -10.56
CA ARG A 255 -18.59 9.43 -11.85
C ARG A 255 -18.19 8.46 -12.95
N ASP A 256 -18.96 8.47 -14.03
CA ASP A 256 -18.58 7.81 -15.26
C ASP A 256 -17.46 8.59 -15.96
N ASP A 257 -16.57 7.83 -16.58
CA ASP A 257 -15.51 8.28 -17.47
C ASP A 257 -15.62 7.47 -18.76
N LEU A 258 -15.06 7.97 -19.86
CA LEU A 258 -15.26 7.43 -21.21
C LEU A 258 -15.14 5.90 -21.31
N ASN A 259 -14.29 5.30 -20.48
CA ASN A 259 -14.08 3.85 -20.48
C ASN A 259 -14.28 3.17 -19.11
N GLY A 260 -14.78 3.85 -18.07
CA GLY A 260 -14.93 3.23 -16.75
C GLY A 260 -15.51 4.13 -15.67
N VAL A 261 -15.39 3.70 -14.42
CA VAL A 261 -15.92 4.39 -13.23
C VAL A 261 -14.76 4.89 -12.38
N LEU A 262 -14.90 6.12 -11.87
CA LEU A 262 -13.89 6.79 -11.04
C LEU A 262 -14.53 7.41 -9.81
N LEU A 263 -13.71 7.64 -8.76
CA LEU A 263 -14.10 8.52 -7.68
C LEU A 263 -14.11 9.98 -8.17
N ASN A 264 -15.13 10.74 -7.77
CA ASN A 264 -15.11 12.19 -7.92
C ASN A 264 -14.29 12.85 -6.79
N LYS A 265 -14.13 14.18 -6.83
CA LYS A 265 -13.30 14.92 -5.85
C LYS A 265 -13.73 14.69 -4.40
N GLU A 266 -15.03 14.64 -4.16
CA GLU A 266 -15.57 14.43 -2.81
C GLU A 266 -15.36 12.99 -2.34
N GLY A 267 -15.61 12.01 -3.22
CA GLY A 267 -15.30 10.61 -2.96
C GLY A 267 -13.82 10.40 -2.64
N MET A 268 -12.91 11.00 -3.41
CA MET A 268 -11.46 10.96 -3.13
C MET A 268 -11.13 11.53 -1.74
N ARG A 269 -11.71 12.68 -1.38
CA ARG A 269 -11.50 13.30 -0.06
C ARG A 269 -11.92 12.37 1.08
N ILE A 270 -13.15 11.84 1.02
CA ILE A 270 -13.71 10.93 2.03
C ILE A 270 -12.85 9.68 2.17
N VAL A 271 -12.46 9.06 1.05
CA VAL A 271 -11.66 7.83 1.03
C VAL A 271 -10.27 8.08 1.62
N LEU A 272 -9.60 9.17 1.24
CA LEU A 272 -8.25 9.50 1.72
C LEU A 272 -8.23 9.86 3.20
N GLU A 273 -9.23 10.59 3.69
CA GLU A 273 -9.35 10.89 5.13
C GLU A 273 -9.49 9.61 5.95
N ASN A 274 -10.34 8.68 5.50
CA ASN A 274 -10.51 7.39 6.18
C ASN A 274 -9.27 6.49 6.04
N PHE A 275 -8.56 6.53 4.91
CA PHE A 275 -7.30 5.83 4.75
C PHE A 275 -6.23 6.36 5.70
N ASN A 276 -6.06 7.67 5.79
CA ASN A 276 -5.09 8.28 6.70
C ASN A 276 -5.42 7.95 8.17
N LYS A 277 -6.70 8.03 8.57
CA LYS A 277 -7.16 7.58 9.89
C LYS A 277 -6.84 6.10 10.13
N LYS A 278 -7.12 5.23 9.16
CA LYS A 278 -6.81 3.78 9.23
C LYS A 278 -5.32 3.52 9.41
N MET A 279 -4.47 4.26 8.70
CA MET A 279 -3.01 4.15 8.81
C MET A 279 -2.50 4.58 10.19
N ASP A 280 -3.16 5.57 10.80
CA ASP A 280 -2.80 6.10 12.09
C ASP A 280 -3.34 5.29 13.29
N ASN A 281 -4.43 4.54 13.09
CA ASN A 281 -5.01 3.67 14.11
C ASN A 281 -3.98 2.68 14.66
N THR A 282 -3.95 2.56 15.99
CA THR A 282 -3.00 1.69 16.68
C THR A 282 -3.62 0.38 17.11
N VAL A 283 -2.78 -0.65 17.25
CA VAL A 283 -3.12 -1.91 17.91
C VAL A 283 -2.03 -2.31 18.89
N LYS A 284 -2.44 -2.99 19.96
CA LYS A 284 -1.50 -3.56 20.93
C LYS A 284 -0.76 -4.73 20.27
N HIS A 285 0.54 -4.58 20.07
CA HIS A 285 1.38 -5.60 19.46
C HIS A 285 1.73 -6.70 20.49
N PRO A 286 1.44 -7.99 20.24
CA PRO A 286 1.62 -9.06 21.22
C PRO A 286 3.06 -9.18 21.72
N LYS A 287 4.04 -9.24 20.81
CA LYS A 287 5.47 -9.36 21.16
C LYS A 287 6.06 -8.09 21.79
N LEU A 288 5.77 -6.90 21.23
CA LEU A 288 6.33 -5.62 21.72
C LEU A 288 5.62 -5.07 22.96
N LYS A 289 4.44 -5.58 23.30
CA LYS A 289 3.56 -5.10 24.38
C LYS A 289 3.25 -3.58 24.31
N LYS A 290 3.35 -2.98 23.13
CA LYS A 290 3.16 -1.54 22.87
C LYS A 290 2.13 -1.31 21.76
N ASN A 291 1.51 -0.13 21.77
CA ASN A 291 0.62 0.31 20.70
C ASN A 291 1.44 0.69 19.46
N VAL A 292 1.12 0.08 18.33
CA VAL A 292 1.77 0.35 17.03
C VAL A 292 0.71 0.71 15.99
N SER A 293 0.96 1.75 15.20
CA SER A 293 0.06 2.14 14.12
C SER A 293 0.06 1.11 12.99
N LYS A 294 -0.98 1.10 12.14
CA LYS A 294 -0.99 0.25 10.92
C LYS A 294 0.17 0.58 10.00
N ARG A 295 0.53 1.86 9.89
CA ARG A 295 1.75 2.30 9.21
C ARG A 295 3.00 1.63 9.79
N ARG A 296 3.15 1.63 11.12
CA ARG A 296 4.29 1.00 11.78
C ARG A 296 4.33 -0.52 11.56
N LEU A 297 3.18 -1.20 11.41
CA LEU A 297 3.17 -2.63 11.08
C LEU A 297 3.84 -2.92 9.73
N ILE A 298 3.70 -2.05 8.73
CA ILE A 298 4.41 -2.20 7.44
C ILE A 298 5.93 -2.15 7.67
N ARG A 299 6.42 -1.19 8.46
CA ARG A 299 7.87 -1.13 8.77
C ARG A 299 8.35 -2.31 9.61
N LEU A 300 7.52 -2.80 10.53
CA LEU A 300 7.85 -4.01 11.30
C LEU A 300 7.93 -5.24 10.39
N GLU A 301 7.11 -5.31 9.33
CA GLU A 301 7.21 -6.36 8.32
C GLU A 301 8.52 -6.29 7.55
N ALA A 302 8.90 -5.08 7.12
CA ALA A 302 10.21 -4.84 6.52
C ALA A 302 11.36 -5.25 7.46
N TYR A 303 11.31 -4.92 8.76
CA TYR A 303 12.34 -5.35 9.70
C TYR A 303 12.39 -6.87 9.92
N LYS A 304 11.28 -7.59 9.76
CA LYS A 304 11.30 -9.06 9.77
C LYS A 304 12.06 -9.62 8.56
N LEU A 305 11.90 -9.00 7.38
CA LEU A 305 12.72 -9.35 6.21
C LEU A 305 14.20 -9.03 6.44
N VAL A 306 14.53 -7.87 7.02
CA VAL A 306 15.93 -7.54 7.38
C VAL A 306 16.54 -8.65 8.23
N LYS A 307 15.85 -9.09 9.30
CA LYS A 307 16.32 -10.17 10.18
C LYS A 307 16.48 -11.51 9.45
N HIS A 308 15.61 -11.79 8.48
CA HIS A 308 15.71 -12.98 7.65
C HIS A 308 16.96 -12.95 6.77
N PHE A 309 17.18 -11.85 6.05
CA PHE A 309 18.33 -11.72 5.16
C PHE A 309 19.67 -11.82 5.88
N VAL A 310 19.76 -11.36 7.13
CA VAL A 310 20.98 -11.46 7.93
C VAL A 310 21.08 -12.74 8.76
N GLY A 311 20.16 -13.70 8.56
CA GLY A 311 20.18 -15.01 9.24
C GLY A 311 19.79 -15.00 10.72
N GLN A 312 19.30 -13.87 11.26
CA GLN A 312 18.92 -13.76 12.67
C GLN A 312 17.59 -14.44 13.00
N GLN A 313 16.61 -14.38 12.08
CA GLN A 313 15.29 -14.94 12.31
C GLN A 313 14.61 -15.26 10.98
N LYS A 314 14.06 -16.47 10.82
CA LYS A 314 13.26 -16.80 9.63
C LYS A 314 12.05 -15.87 9.49
N TYR A 315 11.74 -15.48 8.25
CA TYR A 315 10.60 -14.63 7.97
C TYR A 315 9.30 -15.43 8.14
N GLU A 316 8.39 -14.89 8.93
CA GLU A 316 7.02 -15.37 9.04
C GLU A 316 6.12 -14.22 8.63
N PRO A 317 5.18 -14.34 7.68
CA PRO A 317 4.36 -13.20 7.26
C PRO A 317 3.42 -12.72 8.38
N LEU A 318 3.13 -11.42 8.42
CA LEU A 318 2.14 -10.87 9.34
C LEU A 318 0.76 -11.43 9.06
N VAL A 319 0.14 -12.03 10.07
CA VAL A 319 -1.28 -12.38 10.09
C VAL A 319 -1.96 -11.48 11.14
N ALA A 320 -2.91 -10.65 10.70
CA ALA A 320 -3.54 -9.63 11.53
C ALA A 320 -4.41 -10.26 12.65
N TRP A 321 -3.96 -10.15 13.90
CA TRP A 321 -4.65 -10.65 15.10
C TRP A 321 -5.84 -9.78 15.57
N PHE A 322 -5.95 -8.57 15.04
CA PHE A 322 -6.95 -7.56 15.41
C PHE A 322 -8.12 -7.49 14.43
#